data_AF-A0A8T7DSQ6-F1
#
_entry.id   AF-A0A8T7DSQ6-F1
#
_cell.length_a   1.000
_cell.length_b   1.000
_cell.length_c   1.000
_cell.angle_alpha   90.00
_cell.angle_beta   90.00
_cell.angle_gamma   90.00
#
_symmetry.space_group_name_H-M   'P 1'
#
loop_
_entity.id
_entity.type
_entity.pdbx_description
1 polymer ?
#
loop_
_entity_poly.entity_id
_entity_poly.type
_entity_poly.pdbx_seq_one_letter_code
_entity_poly.pdbx_strand_id
1 'polypeptide(L)'
;MMISKSAQVSFRSVAQYPQNQLRIDGGSVQVPVTYKQAWDDGFGARGWKVNATIGDPEIIASTRETGQRINTSVFIHDILDHLLSGFGVSGHRSEAMALIQLSKRTGSDPGSDYEQLVREDILNGRVNGEKLIDFLPADLYALIPKSSTMTDQDTIAFLRDQIGEQRLIKSLVDNFFNLGRKGENHADASWKTLGLDRNKRTDIGLALQSLLDVVDQTVEKLDVEELHGTIIINNRHVTFTMPESSIIDPIEGYQVAIA
;
A
#
# COMPACT_ATOMS: atom_id res chain seq x y z
N MET A 1 -11.19 20.54 -14.14
CA MET A 1 -10.90 19.18 -14.65
C MET A 1 -11.62 18.21 -13.73
N MET A 2 -12.65 17.50 -14.19
CA MET A 2 -13.34 16.53 -13.34
C MET A 2 -12.41 15.34 -13.12
N ILE A 3 -12.19 14.97 -11.86
CA ILE A 3 -11.48 13.74 -11.49
C ILE A 3 -12.38 12.57 -11.94
N SER A 4 -11.83 11.60 -12.68
CA SER A 4 -12.59 10.41 -13.07
C SER A 4 -13.09 9.66 -11.84
N LYS A 5 -14.22 8.96 -11.97
CA LYS A 5 -14.77 8.13 -10.88
C LYS A 5 -13.75 7.08 -10.39
N SER A 6 -12.87 6.60 -11.27
CA SER A 6 -11.75 5.70 -10.91
C SER A 6 -10.72 6.39 -10.02
N ALA A 7 -10.30 7.61 -10.36
CA ALA A 7 -9.36 8.37 -9.55
C ALA A 7 -9.94 8.73 -8.17
N GLN A 8 -11.26 8.86 -8.02
CA GLN A 8 -11.90 9.03 -6.71
C GLN A 8 -11.80 7.78 -5.81
N VAL A 9 -11.70 6.57 -6.37
CA VAL A 9 -11.61 5.33 -5.58
C VAL A 9 -10.22 5.15 -4.96
N SER A 10 -9.18 5.69 -5.60
CA SER A 10 -7.79 5.67 -5.10
C SER A 10 -7.52 6.65 -3.96
N PHE A 11 -8.40 7.64 -3.74
CA PHE A 11 -8.32 8.53 -2.58
C PHE A 11 -9.37 8.15 -1.54
N ARG A 12 -8.92 7.87 -0.32
CA ARG A 12 -9.76 7.52 0.82
C ARG A 12 -9.61 8.59 1.90
N SER A 13 -10.73 9.00 2.47
CA SER A 13 -10.70 9.84 3.66
C SER A 13 -10.41 8.96 4.87
N VAL A 14 -9.28 9.20 5.53
CA VAL A 14 -8.90 8.45 6.74
C VAL A 14 -9.94 8.58 7.87
N ALA A 15 -10.69 9.67 7.91
CA ALA A 15 -11.75 9.89 8.89
C ALA A 15 -13.05 9.10 8.60
N GLN A 16 -13.17 8.50 7.41
CA GLN A 16 -14.35 7.74 6.99
C GLN A 16 -14.19 6.22 7.13
N TYR A 17 -13.01 5.74 7.54
CA TYR A 17 -12.86 4.32 7.80
C TYR A 17 -13.76 3.88 8.96
N PRO A 18 -14.40 2.71 8.83
CA PRO A 18 -15.02 2.03 9.96
C PRO A 18 -14.06 1.88 11.14
N GLN A 19 -14.57 2.00 12.37
CA GLN A 19 -13.77 1.92 13.60
C GLN A 19 -13.04 0.58 13.78
N ASN A 20 -13.55 -0.49 13.17
CA ASN A 20 -12.91 -1.81 13.15
C ASN A 20 -11.82 -1.95 12.07
N GLN A 21 -11.55 -0.91 11.28
CA GLN A 21 -10.53 -0.85 10.24
C GLN A 21 -9.49 0.24 10.50
N LEU A 22 -9.90 1.36 11.09
CA LEU A 22 -9.02 2.41 11.56
C LEU A 22 -9.76 3.25 12.61
N ARG A 23 -9.14 3.43 13.78
CA ARG A 23 -9.68 4.30 14.84
C ARG A 23 -8.71 5.43 15.14
N ILE A 24 -9.24 6.65 15.29
CA ILE A 24 -8.49 7.85 15.65
C ILE A 24 -8.87 8.20 17.09
N ASP A 25 -7.88 8.28 17.98
CA ASP A 25 -8.10 8.51 19.41
C ASP A 25 -7.03 9.45 19.98
N GLY A 26 -7.41 10.71 20.24
CA GLY A 26 -6.68 11.62 21.12
C GLY A 26 -5.18 11.84 20.80
N GLY A 27 -4.78 11.79 19.53
CA GLY A 27 -3.36 11.91 19.12
C GLY A 27 -2.64 10.56 18.91
N SER A 28 -3.41 9.48 18.90
CA SER A 28 -2.99 8.14 18.46
C SER A 28 -3.95 7.60 17.40
N VAL A 29 -3.46 6.66 16.60
CA VAL A 29 -4.27 5.88 15.66
C VAL A 29 -4.15 4.42 16.00
N GLN A 30 -5.24 3.68 15.82
CA GLN A 30 -5.29 2.25 16.04
C GLN A 30 -5.60 1.55 14.72
N VAL A 31 -4.71 0.63 14.35
CA VAL A 31 -4.77 -0.13 13.12
C VAL A 31 -5.00 -1.59 13.51
N PRO A 32 -6.25 -2.09 13.38
CA PRO A 32 -6.55 -3.50 13.58
C PRO A 32 -5.86 -4.35 12.50
N VAL A 33 -5.23 -5.44 12.94
CA VAL A 33 -4.44 -6.33 12.10
C VAL A 33 -4.75 -7.77 12.45
N THR A 34 -4.58 -8.66 11.47
CA THR A 34 -4.78 -10.10 11.65
C THR A 34 -3.58 -10.85 11.09
N TYR A 35 -3.05 -11.79 11.87
CA TYR A 35 -2.10 -12.79 11.42
C TYR A 35 -2.84 -14.10 11.12
N LYS A 36 -2.40 -14.82 10.09
CA LYS A 36 -2.76 -16.22 9.87
C LYS A 36 -1.54 -17.04 9.45
N GLN A 37 -1.53 -18.32 9.84
CA GLN A 37 -0.55 -19.29 9.34
C GLN A 37 -0.72 -19.56 7.85
N ALA A 38 -1.95 -19.49 7.35
CA ALA A 38 -2.25 -19.61 5.93
C ALA A 38 -3.43 -18.70 5.58
N TRP A 39 -3.25 -17.87 4.56
CA TRP A 39 -4.33 -17.08 3.96
C TRP A 39 -4.91 -17.78 2.72
N ASP A 40 -6.22 -17.70 2.55
CA ASP A 40 -6.90 -18.11 1.32
C ASP A 40 -6.84 -16.98 0.27
N ASP A 41 -5.61 -16.58 -0.07
CA ASP A 41 -5.32 -15.54 -1.07
C ASP A 41 -4.69 -16.10 -2.34
N GLY A 42 -4.83 -17.42 -2.56
CA GLY A 42 -4.25 -18.13 -3.70
C GLY A 42 -2.76 -18.46 -3.55
N PHE A 43 -2.07 -17.86 -2.58
CA PHE A 43 -0.66 -18.15 -2.27
C PHE A 43 -0.48 -18.99 -1.02
N GLY A 44 -1.51 -19.08 -0.15
CA GLY A 44 -1.39 -19.81 1.12
C GLY A 44 -0.39 -19.15 2.06
N ALA A 45 -0.11 -17.87 1.85
CA ALA A 45 0.99 -17.20 2.51
C ALA A 45 0.73 -17.08 4.01
N ARG A 46 1.79 -17.22 4.81
CA ARG A 46 1.80 -16.97 6.25
C ARG A 46 2.12 -15.52 6.52
N GLY A 47 1.35 -14.84 7.36
CA GLY A 47 1.73 -13.49 7.79
C GLY A 47 0.56 -12.59 8.16
N TRP A 48 0.85 -11.29 8.18
CA TRP A 48 -0.08 -10.25 8.62
C TRP A 48 -0.83 -9.61 7.45
N LYS A 49 -2.07 -9.21 7.73
CA LYS A 49 -2.86 -8.28 6.93
C LYS A 49 -3.45 -7.20 7.82
N VAL A 50 -3.57 -6.00 7.26
CA VAL A 50 -4.32 -4.91 7.86
C VAL A 50 -5.79 -5.23 7.70
N ASN A 51 -6.62 -5.10 8.73
CA ASN A 51 -8.03 -5.54 8.62
C ASN A 51 -8.80 -4.79 7.52
N ALA A 52 -8.38 -3.57 7.18
CA ALA A 52 -8.92 -2.81 6.06
C ALA A 52 -8.69 -3.45 4.68
N THR A 53 -7.74 -4.39 4.55
CA THR A 53 -7.41 -5.10 3.32
C THR A 53 -7.98 -6.52 3.26
N ILE A 54 -8.53 -7.04 4.37
CA ILE A 54 -9.13 -8.36 4.44
C ILE A 54 -10.40 -8.38 3.59
N GLY A 55 -10.29 -8.94 2.38
CA GLY A 55 -11.35 -8.99 1.38
C GLY A 55 -10.94 -8.40 0.02
N ASP A 56 -9.80 -7.74 -0.07
CA ASP A 56 -9.21 -7.36 -1.35
C ASP A 56 -8.37 -8.53 -1.91
N PRO A 57 -8.76 -9.12 -3.06
CA PRO A 57 -8.05 -10.28 -3.63
C PRO A 57 -6.67 -9.94 -4.17
N GLU A 58 -6.37 -8.67 -4.42
CA GLU A 58 -5.06 -8.23 -4.92
C GLU A 58 -4.04 -8.04 -3.79
N ILE A 59 -4.48 -8.10 -2.52
CA ILE A 59 -3.60 -7.92 -1.35
C ILE A 59 -3.27 -9.27 -0.74
N ILE A 60 -2.01 -9.65 -0.89
CA ILE A 60 -1.43 -10.88 -0.32
C ILE A 60 -0.90 -10.63 1.09
N ALA A 61 -0.75 -11.69 1.88
CA ALA A 61 -0.21 -11.56 3.23
C ALA A 61 1.25 -11.11 3.20
N SER A 62 1.63 -10.24 4.12
CA SER A 62 3.04 -9.86 4.29
C SER A 62 3.79 -10.97 5.02
N THR A 63 4.63 -11.70 4.29
CA THR A 63 5.53 -12.74 4.82
C THR A 63 6.83 -12.13 5.37
N ARG A 64 7.49 -12.86 6.28
CA ARG A 64 8.80 -12.49 6.88
C ARG A 64 10.01 -12.68 5.92
N GLU A 65 9.84 -13.35 4.77
CA GLU A 65 10.90 -13.66 3.77
C GLU A 65 10.33 -13.44 2.35
N THR A 66 11.04 -13.01 1.29
CA THR A 66 12.36 -12.39 1.05
C THR A 66 12.24 -11.66 -0.31
N GLY A 67 11.92 -10.37 -0.29
CA GLY A 67 12.25 -9.45 -1.37
C GLY A 67 13.34 -8.53 -0.83
N GLN A 68 14.47 -8.41 -1.52
CA GLN A 68 15.68 -7.80 -0.97
C GLN A 68 15.45 -6.37 -0.46
N ARG A 69 15.25 -6.21 0.86
CA ARG A 69 15.98 -5.26 1.71
C ARG A 69 15.49 -5.20 3.16
N ILE A 70 14.23 -5.52 3.48
CA ILE A 70 13.72 -5.48 4.87
C ILE A 70 12.52 -6.46 5.04
N ASN A 71 12.60 -7.38 6.00
CA ASN A 71 11.67 -8.50 6.21
C ASN A 71 10.20 -8.12 6.51
N THR A 72 9.92 -6.86 6.86
CA THR A 72 8.57 -6.35 7.23
C THR A 72 8.14 -5.15 6.36
N SER A 73 8.86 -4.86 5.27
CA SER A 73 8.66 -3.63 4.50
C SER A 73 7.29 -3.54 3.84
N VAL A 74 6.76 -4.65 3.34
CA VAL A 74 5.44 -4.69 2.67
C VAL A 74 4.34 -4.37 3.67
N PHE A 75 4.37 -4.97 4.87
CA PHE A 75 3.32 -4.70 5.85
C PHE A 75 3.35 -3.25 6.35
N ILE A 76 4.55 -2.72 6.58
CA ILE A 76 4.71 -1.32 6.99
C ILE A 76 4.31 -0.38 5.84
N HIS A 77 4.54 -0.78 4.59
CA HIS A 77 4.09 -0.05 3.41
C HIS A 77 2.56 0.02 3.34
N ASP A 78 1.86 -1.09 3.53
CA ASP A 78 0.40 -1.13 3.58
C ASP A 78 -0.16 -0.20 4.69
N ILE A 79 0.48 -0.19 5.86
CA ILE A 79 0.08 0.67 6.97
C ILE A 79 0.38 2.13 6.66
N LEU A 80 1.64 2.51 6.46
CA LEU A 80 2.07 3.91 6.43
C LEU A 80 1.81 4.58 5.07
N ASP A 81 2.09 3.86 3.99
CA ASP A 81 2.17 4.44 2.66
C ASP A 81 0.84 4.30 1.89
N HIS A 82 0.02 3.30 2.22
CA HIS A 82 -1.37 3.20 1.78
C HIS A 82 -2.38 3.72 2.81
N LEU A 83 -2.62 2.96 3.90
CA LEU A 83 -3.74 3.20 4.81
C LEU A 83 -3.68 4.58 5.47
N LEU A 84 -2.59 4.90 6.17
CA LEU A 84 -2.45 6.17 6.90
C LEU A 84 -2.25 7.36 5.96
N SER A 85 -1.80 7.12 4.73
CA SER A 85 -1.76 8.14 3.68
C SER A 85 -3.13 8.35 3.02
N GLY A 86 -4.12 7.50 3.32
CA GLY A 86 -5.47 7.63 2.81
C GLY A 86 -5.58 7.25 1.33
N PHE A 87 -4.83 6.25 0.88
CA PHE A 87 -4.97 5.73 -0.47
C PHE A 87 -5.80 4.46 -0.51
N GLY A 88 -6.27 4.10 -1.71
CA GLY A 88 -6.77 2.76 -1.96
C GLY A 88 -5.70 1.73 -1.61
N VAL A 89 -6.11 0.58 -1.09
CA VAL A 89 -5.16 -0.46 -0.67
C VAL A 89 -4.61 -1.25 -1.85
N SER A 90 -5.31 -1.24 -3.00
CA SER A 90 -4.90 -1.89 -4.25
C SER A 90 -5.06 -0.96 -5.47
N GLY A 91 -4.55 -1.44 -6.62
CA GLY A 91 -4.65 -0.80 -7.92
C GLY A 91 -3.47 0.11 -8.25
N HIS A 92 -3.09 0.16 -9.53
CA HIS A 92 -1.85 0.80 -9.98
C HIS A 92 -1.75 2.29 -9.63
N ARG A 93 -2.86 3.01 -9.66
CA ARG A 93 -2.86 4.44 -9.27
C ARG A 93 -2.60 4.62 -7.78
N SER A 94 -3.18 3.76 -6.94
CA SER A 94 -2.95 3.78 -5.49
C SER A 94 -1.49 3.44 -5.19
N GLU A 95 -0.98 2.39 -5.84
CA GLU A 95 0.42 1.96 -5.75
C GLU A 95 1.40 3.08 -6.16
N ALA A 96 1.10 3.78 -7.26
CA ALA A 96 1.89 4.93 -7.71
C ALA A 96 2.06 5.98 -6.58
N MET A 97 0.98 6.27 -5.86
CA MET A 97 0.97 7.25 -4.77
C MET A 97 1.67 6.73 -3.52
N ALA A 98 1.46 5.47 -3.17
CA ALA A 98 2.09 4.84 -2.03
C ALA A 98 3.61 4.73 -2.19
N LEU A 99 4.11 4.34 -3.37
CA LEU A 99 5.56 4.25 -3.64
C LEU A 99 6.29 5.60 -3.53
N ILE A 100 5.61 6.73 -3.80
CA ILE A 100 6.17 8.05 -3.49
C ILE A 100 6.27 8.30 -1.99
N GLN A 101 5.29 7.84 -1.19
CA GLN A 101 5.39 7.98 0.28
C GLN A 101 6.46 7.06 0.85
N LEU A 102 6.58 5.84 0.33
CA LEU A 102 7.66 4.91 0.65
C LEU A 102 9.01 5.55 0.36
N SER A 103 9.23 6.05 -0.85
CA SER A 103 10.44 6.76 -1.26
C SER A 103 10.79 7.91 -0.32
N LYS A 104 9.80 8.72 0.06
CA LYS A 104 9.96 9.82 1.02
C LYS A 104 10.29 9.38 2.44
N ARG A 105 9.91 8.17 2.82
CA ARG A 105 10.13 7.59 4.14
C ARG A 105 11.49 6.91 4.24
N THR A 106 11.93 6.23 3.17
CA THR A 106 13.11 5.35 3.18
C THR A 106 14.29 5.90 2.38
N GLY A 107 14.05 6.90 1.52
CA GLY A 107 15.02 7.39 0.54
C GLY A 107 15.17 6.48 -0.69
N SER A 108 14.31 5.47 -0.87
CA SER A 108 14.35 4.61 -2.06
C SER A 108 13.92 5.35 -3.33
N ASP A 109 14.39 4.88 -4.49
CA ASP A 109 13.92 5.33 -5.80
C ASP A 109 12.81 4.39 -6.29
N PRO A 110 11.58 4.87 -6.53
CA PRO A 110 10.47 4.03 -7.00
C PRO A 110 10.58 3.68 -8.49
N GLY A 111 11.57 4.20 -9.22
CA GLY A 111 11.72 4.00 -10.67
C GLY A 111 11.79 2.53 -11.07
N SER A 112 12.52 1.70 -10.33
CA SER A 112 12.61 0.26 -10.61
C SER A 112 11.27 -0.46 -10.37
N ASP A 113 10.54 -0.11 -9.32
CA ASP A 113 9.23 -0.69 -9.01
C ASP A 113 8.21 -0.32 -10.09
N TYR A 114 8.20 0.94 -10.53
CA TYR A 114 7.34 1.38 -11.64
C TYR A 114 7.69 0.69 -12.96
N GLU A 115 8.97 0.51 -13.28
CA GLU A 115 9.36 -0.21 -14.49
C GLU A 115 8.90 -1.68 -14.44
N GLN A 116 9.01 -2.32 -13.27
CA GLN A 116 8.51 -3.68 -13.07
C GLN A 116 6.99 -3.75 -13.30
N LEU A 117 6.20 -2.90 -12.64
CA LEU A 117 4.74 -2.83 -12.83
C LEU A 117 4.36 -2.60 -14.30
N VAL A 118 5.08 -1.70 -14.98
CA VAL A 118 4.85 -1.45 -16.41
C VAL A 118 5.11 -2.72 -17.23
N ARG A 119 6.22 -3.41 -17.01
CA ARG A 119 6.61 -4.59 -17.80
C ARG A 119 5.73 -5.79 -17.52
N GLU A 120 5.39 -6.03 -16.26
CA GLU A 120 4.65 -7.22 -15.83
C GLU A 120 3.14 -7.08 -16.10
N ASP A 121 2.58 -5.89 -15.94
CA ASP A 121 1.12 -5.69 -16.02
C ASP A 121 0.70 -4.83 -17.19
N ILE A 122 1.18 -3.59 -17.24
CA ILE A 122 0.66 -2.60 -18.20
C ILE A 122 0.97 -3.02 -19.64
N LEU A 123 2.17 -3.52 -19.91
CA LEU A 123 2.55 -4.01 -21.25
C LEU A 123 1.77 -5.25 -21.70
N ASN A 124 1.08 -5.92 -20.78
CA ASN A 124 0.19 -7.04 -21.05
C ASN A 124 -1.28 -6.62 -21.09
N GLY A 125 -1.57 -5.31 -21.10
CA GLY A 125 -2.93 -4.76 -21.13
C GLY A 125 -3.68 -4.90 -19.81
N ARG A 126 -2.97 -5.12 -18.69
CA ARG A 126 -3.58 -5.27 -17.37
C ARG A 126 -3.43 -3.97 -16.57
N VAL A 127 -4.56 -3.36 -16.21
CA VAL A 127 -4.57 -2.22 -15.29
C VAL A 127 -5.56 -2.49 -14.14
N ASN A 128 -5.03 -2.70 -12.95
CA ASN A 128 -5.81 -2.91 -11.74
C ASN A 128 -6.40 -1.60 -11.21
N GLY A 129 -7.69 -1.63 -10.86
CA GLY A 129 -8.44 -0.53 -10.23
C GLY A 129 -9.08 0.47 -11.20
N GLU A 130 -8.73 0.46 -12.48
CA GLU A 130 -9.33 1.34 -13.50
C GLU A 130 -9.14 0.83 -14.93
N LYS A 131 -9.81 1.46 -15.90
CA LYS A 131 -9.62 1.14 -17.32
C LYS A 131 -8.27 1.65 -17.81
N LEU A 132 -7.62 0.91 -18.72
CA LEU A 132 -6.37 1.36 -19.34
C LEU A 132 -6.47 2.78 -19.89
N ILE A 133 -7.58 3.11 -20.55
CA ILE A 133 -7.80 4.42 -21.17
C ILE A 133 -7.78 5.59 -20.16
N ASP A 134 -8.20 5.34 -18.92
CA ASP A 134 -8.24 6.34 -17.84
C ASP A 134 -6.87 6.44 -17.13
N PHE A 135 -6.06 5.39 -17.25
CA PHE A 135 -4.71 5.31 -16.71
C PHE A 135 -3.68 5.99 -17.62
N LEU A 136 -3.82 5.86 -18.94
CA LEU A 136 -2.83 6.35 -19.91
C LEU A 136 -2.54 7.86 -19.77
N PRO A 137 -1.27 8.28 -19.94
CA PRO A 137 -0.94 9.68 -20.06
C PRO A 137 -1.52 10.27 -21.35
N ALA A 138 -1.74 11.59 -21.36
CA ALA A 138 -2.50 12.27 -22.40
C ALA A 138 -1.87 12.16 -23.80
N ASP A 139 -0.54 12.08 -23.88
CA ASP A 139 0.21 11.89 -25.12
C ASP A 139 -0.03 10.51 -25.74
N LEU A 140 -0.06 9.44 -24.93
CA LEU A 140 -0.39 8.10 -25.40
C LEU A 140 -1.86 7.97 -25.75
N TYR A 141 -2.75 8.54 -24.92
CA TYR A 141 -4.19 8.54 -25.20
C TYR A 141 -4.52 9.21 -26.54
N ALA A 142 -3.83 10.30 -26.89
CA ALA A 142 -4.06 11.02 -28.13
C ALA A 142 -3.72 10.22 -29.40
N LEU A 143 -2.91 9.16 -29.29
CA LEU A 143 -2.56 8.28 -30.41
C LEU A 143 -3.64 7.24 -30.71
N ILE A 144 -4.55 6.98 -29.77
CA ILE A 144 -5.56 5.93 -29.89
C ILE A 144 -6.68 6.39 -30.84
N PRO A 145 -7.04 5.61 -31.87
CA PRO A 145 -8.16 5.93 -32.75
C PRO A 145 -9.49 6.06 -31.98
N LYS A 146 -10.19 7.18 -32.12
CA LYS A 146 -11.41 7.50 -31.34
C LYS A 146 -12.58 6.50 -31.47
N SER A 147 -12.62 5.72 -32.54
CA SER A 147 -13.66 4.72 -32.82
C SER A 147 -13.16 3.28 -32.65
N SER A 148 -12.07 3.07 -31.92
CA SER A 148 -11.49 1.72 -31.76
C SER A 148 -12.35 0.84 -30.87
N THR A 149 -12.55 -0.41 -31.28
CA THR A 149 -13.06 -1.51 -30.44
C THR A 149 -11.93 -2.39 -29.91
N MET A 150 -10.71 -1.84 -29.82
CA MET A 150 -9.52 -2.57 -29.39
C MET A 150 -9.66 -2.98 -27.92
N THR A 151 -9.19 -4.17 -27.61
CA THR A 151 -8.98 -4.57 -26.21
C THR A 151 -7.84 -3.77 -25.59
N ASP A 152 -7.66 -3.84 -24.27
CA ASP A 152 -6.53 -3.18 -23.61
C ASP A 152 -5.19 -3.75 -24.10
N GLN A 153 -5.12 -5.06 -24.36
CA GLN A 153 -3.95 -5.71 -24.94
C GLN A 153 -3.67 -5.23 -26.37
N ASP A 154 -4.71 -5.15 -27.22
CA ASP A 154 -4.58 -4.63 -28.59
C ASP A 154 -4.16 -3.15 -28.58
N THR A 155 -4.67 -2.37 -27.63
CA THR A 155 -4.32 -0.95 -27.47
C THR A 155 -2.84 -0.79 -27.13
N ILE A 156 -2.31 -1.62 -26.22
CA ILE A 156 -0.88 -1.60 -25.88
C ILE A 156 -0.02 -2.06 -27.06
N ALA A 157 -0.42 -3.12 -27.77
CA ALA A 157 0.28 -3.58 -28.97
C ALA A 157 0.32 -2.47 -30.04
N PHE A 158 -0.82 -1.82 -30.29
CA PHE A 158 -0.91 -0.68 -31.20
C PHE A 158 0.02 0.47 -30.78
N LEU A 159 -0.01 0.88 -29.51
CA LEU A 159 0.87 1.94 -29.01
C LEU A 159 2.35 1.56 -29.16
N ARG A 160 2.69 0.29 -28.89
CA ARG A 160 4.04 -0.24 -29.06
C ARG A 160 4.51 -0.12 -30.51
N ASP A 161 3.65 -0.46 -31.47
CA ASP A 161 3.96 -0.34 -32.91
C ASP A 161 4.10 1.13 -33.36
N GLN A 162 3.33 2.05 -32.77
CA GLN A 162 3.37 3.47 -33.14
C GLN A 162 4.63 4.20 -32.66
N ILE A 163 5.08 3.93 -31.42
CA ILE A 163 6.15 4.73 -30.80
C ILE A 163 7.38 3.94 -30.36
N GLY A 164 7.34 2.61 -30.49
CA GLY A 164 8.39 1.71 -30.01
C GLY A 164 8.29 1.40 -28.52
N GLU A 165 8.67 0.18 -28.16
CA GLU A 165 8.51 -0.35 -26.79
C GLU A 165 9.25 0.49 -25.72
N GLN A 166 10.50 0.86 -25.96
CA GLN A 166 11.29 1.62 -24.98
C GLN A 166 10.68 3.00 -24.67
N ARG A 167 10.13 3.66 -25.69
CA ARG A 167 9.46 4.96 -25.52
C ARG A 167 8.13 4.80 -24.79
N LEU A 168 7.39 3.72 -25.10
CA LEU A 168 6.16 3.37 -24.39
C LEU A 168 6.42 3.13 -22.90
N ILE A 169 7.41 2.29 -22.57
CA ILE A 169 7.81 2.02 -21.18
C ILE A 169 8.15 3.32 -20.47
N LYS A 170 9.02 4.14 -21.07
CA LYS A 170 9.42 5.41 -20.47
C LYS A 170 8.21 6.33 -20.19
N SER A 171 7.30 6.48 -21.16
CA SER A 171 6.11 7.33 -20.98
C SER A 171 5.18 6.79 -19.88
N LEU A 172 5.02 5.47 -19.77
CA LEU A 172 4.23 4.85 -18.71
C LEU A 172 4.89 5.00 -17.33
N VAL A 173 6.21 4.84 -17.21
CA VAL A 173 6.95 5.10 -15.97
C VAL A 173 6.85 6.58 -15.57
N ASP A 174 7.03 7.51 -16.52
CA ASP A 174 6.84 8.94 -16.27
C ASP A 174 5.41 9.23 -15.79
N ASN A 175 4.40 8.50 -16.31
CA ASN A 175 3.03 8.60 -15.86
C ASN A 175 2.85 8.10 -14.43
N PHE A 176 3.44 6.96 -14.04
CA PHE A 176 3.45 6.50 -12.63
C PHE A 176 4.00 7.58 -11.70
N PHE A 177 5.14 8.19 -12.03
CA PHE A 177 5.67 9.33 -11.27
C PHE A 177 4.69 10.50 -11.18
N ASN A 178 4.03 10.85 -12.28
CA ASN A 178 3.03 11.92 -12.31
C ASN A 178 1.81 11.60 -11.43
N LEU A 179 1.33 10.35 -11.46
CA LEU A 179 0.25 9.87 -10.62
C LEU A 179 0.66 9.88 -9.15
N GLY A 180 1.85 9.40 -8.83
CA GLY A 180 2.37 9.35 -7.48
C GLY A 180 2.45 10.72 -6.82
N ARG A 181 2.97 11.72 -7.56
CA ARG A 181 3.04 13.11 -7.09
C ARG A 181 1.67 13.74 -6.81
N LYS A 182 0.63 13.33 -7.53
CA LYS A 182 -0.75 13.82 -7.25
C LYS A 182 -1.27 13.36 -5.88
N GLY A 183 -0.72 12.29 -5.31
CA GLY A 183 -1.09 11.78 -3.99
C GLY A 183 -0.53 12.58 -2.82
N GLU A 184 0.52 13.38 -3.01
CA GLU A 184 1.31 13.95 -1.91
C GLU A 184 0.50 14.86 -0.99
N ASN A 185 -0.29 15.78 -1.54
CA ASN A 185 -1.09 16.70 -0.73
C ASN A 185 -2.18 15.96 0.07
N HIS A 186 -2.72 14.88 -0.50
CA HIS A 186 -3.72 14.06 0.19
C HIS A 186 -3.10 13.28 1.35
N ALA A 187 -1.94 12.65 1.13
CA ALA A 187 -1.19 12.01 2.21
C ALA A 187 -0.88 13.00 3.34
N ASP A 188 -0.41 14.20 3.01
CA ASP A 188 -0.11 15.23 4.01
C ASP A 188 -1.36 15.63 4.82
N ALA A 189 -2.52 15.74 4.16
CA ALA A 189 -3.79 16.02 4.83
C ALA A 189 -4.26 14.84 5.70
N SER A 190 -4.06 13.59 5.25
CA SER A 190 -4.38 12.38 5.99
C SER A 190 -3.58 12.30 7.29
N TRP A 191 -2.25 12.46 7.23
CA TRP A 191 -1.37 12.46 8.41
C TRP A 191 -1.77 13.53 9.42
N LYS A 192 -2.10 14.75 8.95
CA LYS A 192 -2.60 15.83 9.80
C LYS A 192 -3.92 15.47 10.47
N THR A 193 -4.86 14.87 9.73
CA THR A 193 -6.18 14.44 10.24
C THR A 193 -6.03 13.37 11.32
N LEU A 194 -5.04 12.50 11.17
CA LEU A 194 -4.69 11.45 12.13
C LEU A 194 -3.98 11.97 13.39
N GLY A 195 -3.58 13.25 13.41
CA GLY A 195 -2.79 13.83 14.50
C GLY A 195 -1.34 13.35 14.54
N LEU A 196 -0.85 12.74 13.45
CA LEU A 196 0.52 12.24 13.33
C LEU A 196 1.43 13.31 12.71
N ASP A 197 2.65 13.41 13.24
CA ASP A 197 3.70 14.27 12.70
C ASP A 197 4.33 13.58 11.51
N ARG A 198 4.08 14.13 10.32
CA ARG A 198 4.64 13.67 9.06
C ARG A 198 6.17 13.56 9.09
N ASN A 199 6.86 14.44 9.82
CA ASN A 199 8.32 14.43 9.86
C ASN A 199 8.86 13.19 10.58
N LYS A 200 8.04 12.55 11.43
CA LYS A 200 8.36 11.30 12.12
C LYS A 200 8.04 10.04 11.33
N ARG A 201 7.61 10.13 10.06
CA ARG A 201 7.22 8.94 9.26
C ARG A 201 8.33 7.88 9.16
N THR A 202 9.59 8.31 9.08
CA THR A 202 10.75 7.43 9.03
C THR A 202 10.95 6.74 10.37
N ASP A 203 10.95 7.51 11.46
CA ASP A 203 11.12 6.99 12.82
C ASP A 203 9.97 6.07 13.23
N ILE A 204 8.73 6.41 12.87
CA ILE A 204 7.55 5.55 13.03
C ILE A 204 7.74 4.23 12.26
N GLY A 205 8.22 4.31 11.01
CA GLY A 205 8.50 3.12 10.20
C GLY A 205 9.53 2.18 10.84
N LEU A 206 10.62 2.74 11.38
CA LEU A 206 11.65 1.97 12.08
C LEU A 206 11.14 1.38 13.41
N ALA A 207 10.31 2.13 14.14
CA ALA A 207 9.70 1.66 15.37
C ALA A 207 8.71 0.51 15.08
N LEU A 208 7.91 0.61 14.01
CA LEU A 208 7.03 -0.47 13.56
C LEU A 208 7.83 -1.70 13.14
N GLN A 209 8.93 -1.54 12.42
CA GLN A 209 9.81 -2.64 12.07
C GLN A 209 10.31 -3.38 13.31
N SER A 210 10.82 -2.64 14.29
CA SER A 210 11.31 -3.20 15.55
C SER A 210 10.20 -3.91 16.34
N LEU A 211 8.99 -3.35 16.34
CA LEU A 211 7.82 -3.97 16.97
C LEU A 211 7.46 -5.30 16.29
N LEU A 212 7.37 -5.29 14.96
CA LEU A 212 7.01 -6.47 14.16
C LEU A 212 8.05 -7.59 14.26
N ASP A 213 9.34 -7.25 14.33
CA ASP A 213 10.40 -8.25 14.52
C ASP A 213 10.19 -9.11 15.78
N VAL A 214 9.62 -8.52 16.84
CA VAL A 214 9.32 -9.21 18.10
C VAL A 214 7.96 -9.91 18.06
N VAL A 215 6.94 -9.23 17.55
CA VAL A 215 5.59 -9.78 17.43
C VAL A 215 5.61 -11.04 16.55
N ASP A 216 6.30 -11.00 15.40
CA ASP A 216 6.46 -12.15 14.49
C ASP A 216 7.10 -13.34 15.19
N GLN A 217 8.23 -13.12 15.86
CA GLN A 217 8.94 -14.19 16.59
C GLN A 217 8.07 -14.81 17.68
N THR A 218 7.20 -14.02 18.29
CA THR A 218 6.35 -14.52 19.37
C THR A 218 5.20 -15.33 18.81
N VAL A 219 4.53 -14.85 17.77
CA VAL A 219 3.48 -15.59 17.06
C VAL A 219 4.00 -16.91 16.50
N GLU A 220 5.22 -16.93 15.93
CA GLU A 220 5.85 -18.17 15.45
C GLU A 220 6.14 -19.15 16.58
N LYS A 221 6.64 -18.68 17.74
CA LYS A 221 6.90 -19.55 18.91
C LYS A 221 5.65 -20.14 19.52
N LEU A 222 4.54 -19.43 19.43
CA LEU A 222 3.25 -19.86 19.97
C LEU A 222 2.51 -20.81 19.04
N ASP A 223 2.95 -20.92 17.77
CA ASP A 223 2.35 -21.78 16.75
C ASP A 223 0.83 -21.60 16.62
N VAL A 224 0.37 -20.35 16.66
CA VAL A 224 -1.06 -20.02 16.61
C VAL A 224 -1.53 -19.97 15.16
N GLU A 225 -2.69 -20.56 14.87
CA GLU A 225 -3.27 -20.57 13.52
C GLU A 225 -3.68 -19.16 13.07
N GLU A 226 -4.27 -18.38 13.98
CA GLU A 226 -4.80 -17.05 13.73
C GLU A 226 -4.63 -16.19 14.98
N LEU A 227 -4.27 -14.92 14.77
CA LEU A 227 -4.18 -13.93 15.84
C LEU A 227 -4.72 -12.58 15.38
N HIS A 228 -5.65 -12.02 16.15
CA HIS A 228 -6.09 -10.64 15.97
C HIS A 228 -5.34 -9.72 16.92
N GLY A 229 -4.86 -8.60 16.39
CA GLY A 229 -4.16 -7.59 17.15
C GLY A 229 -4.57 -6.18 16.74
N THR A 230 -4.02 -5.22 17.46
CA THR A 230 -4.15 -3.79 17.16
C THR A 230 -2.79 -3.14 17.34
N ILE A 231 -2.33 -2.46 16.29
CA ILE A 231 -1.15 -1.61 16.34
C ILE A 231 -1.62 -0.20 16.68
N ILE A 232 -1.09 0.37 17.76
CA ILE A 232 -1.35 1.73 18.21
C ILE A 232 -0.15 2.59 17.84
N ILE A 233 -0.36 3.67 17.10
CA ILE A 233 0.70 4.57 16.62
C ILE A 233 0.41 5.98 17.14
N ASN A 234 1.39 6.61 17.77
CA ASN A 234 1.36 8.05 18.04
C ASN A 234 2.73 8.66 17.72
N ASN A 235 2.95 9.94 18.04
CA ASN A 235 4.21 10.64 17.71
C ASN A 235 5.39 10.31 18.62
N ARG A 236 5.20 9.44 19.62
CA ARG A 236 6.22 9.08 20.62
C ARG A 236 6.50 7.58 20.65
N HIS A 237 5.50 6.75 20.41
CA HIS A 237 5.63 5.30 20.47
C HIS A 237 4.73 4.60 19.46
N VAL A 238 5.12 3.36 19.15
CA VAL A 238 4.24 2.35 18.54
C VAL A 238 4.08 1.18 19.49
N THR A 239 2.87 0.63 19.57
CA THR A 239 2.53 -0.45 20.49
C THR A 239 1.70 -1.52 19.81
N PHE A 240 1.84 -2.79 20.22
CA PHE A 240 0.94 -3.87 19.83
C PHE A 240 0.10 -4.34 21.03
N THR A 241 -1.20 -4.55 20.82
CA THR A 241 -2.13 -5.06 21.83
C THR A 241 -3.03 -6.14 21.23
N MET A 242 -3.44 -7.11 22.04
CA MET A 242 -4.40 -8.14 21.67
C MET A 242 -5.71 -7.95 22.48
N PRO A 243 -6.85 -8.49 22.04
CA PRO A 243 -8.08 -8.48 22.84
C PRO A 243 -7.88 -9.23 24.17
N GLU A 244 -8.47 -8.75 25.28
CA GLU A 244 -8.35 -9.34 26.63
C GLU A 244 -8.69 -10.85 26.73
N SER A 245 -9.31 -11.44 25.71
CA SER A 245 -9.67 -12.86 25.67
C SER A 245 -8.65 -13.76 24.94
N SER A 246 -7.54 -13.22 24.42
CA SER A 246 -6.51 -14.05 23.78
C SER A 246 -5.72 -14.82 24.83
N ILE A 247 -5.56 -16.14 24.65
CA ILE A 247 -4.85 -17.09 25.54
C ILE A 247 -3.33 -16.81 25.63
N ILE A 248 -2.90 -15.69 25.08
CA ILE A 248 -1.52 -15.35 24.77
C ILE A 248 -1.19 -14.08 25.56
N ASP A 249 -0.67 -14.23 26.77
CA ASP A 249 -0.16 -13.11 27.57
C ASP A 249 1.16 -12.45 27.06
N PRO A 250 2.05 -13.06 26.23
CA PRO A 250 3.40 -12.50 26.04
C PRO A 250 3.53 -11.29 25.12
N ILE A 251 2.52 -10.92 24.31
CA ILE A 251 2.64 -9.83 23.31
C ILE A 251 1.91 -8.54 23.75
N GLU A 252 1.12 -8.59 24.83
CA GLU A 252 0.37 -7.42 25.27
C GLU A 252 1.32 -6.33 25.81
N GLY A 253 1.23 -5.13 25.23
CA GLY A 253 1.97 -3.97 25.75
C GLY A 253 3.40 -3.82 25.21
N TYR A 254 3.77 -4.51 24.12
CA TYR A 254 5.07 -4.28 23.49
C TYR A 254 5.12 -2.87 22.88
N GLN A 255 6.02 -2.01 23.39
CA GLN A 255 6.10 -0.59 23.04
C GLN A 255 7.51 -0.23 22.58
N VAL A 256 7.60 0.43 21.43
CA VAL A 256 8.86 0.92 20.86
C VAL A 256 8.81 2.44 20.76
N ALA A 257 9.86 3.12 21.22
CA ALA A 257 9.98 4.56 21.15
C ALA A 257 10.29 5.05 19.73
N ILE A 258 9.77 6.23 19.40
CA ILE A 258 10.04 6.96 18.16
C ILE A 258 11.13 7.98 18.48
N ALA A 259 12.26 7.85 17.80
CA ALA A 259 13.41 8.75 17.92
C ALA A 259 13.08 10.19 17.50
#